data_AF-A0A182EVT9-F1
#
_entry.id   AF-A0A182EVT9-F1
#
_cell.length_a   1.000
_cell.length_b   1.000
_cell.length_c   1.000
_cell.angle_alpha   90.00
_cell.angle_beta   90.00
_cell.angle_gamma   90.00
#
_symmetry.space_group_name_H-M   'P 1'
#
loop_
_entity.id
_entity.type
_entity.pdbx_description
1 polymer ?
#
loop_
_entity_poly.entity_id
_entity_poly.type
_entity_poly.pdbx_seq_one_letter_code
_entity_poly.pdbx_strand_id
1 'polypeptide(L)'
;MLRMKQNFPQRTGMDDNLAYMNSLLQVMDPEFFEYIAKDGDATHLSFTYRWFLLDFKREFTYSQIFRVWEVIWAASSLVTTHFHLFFALAMIIAYRHIIIDNRMDFTDVIKFYNEMAERHNVDEILDSARNLLGRLQLIIMELEPIKND
;
A
#
# COMPACT_ATOMS: atom_id res chain seq x y z
N MET A 1 -16.32 12.63 2.39
CA MET A 1 -15.12 12.87 3.24
C MET A 1 -15.12 12.13 4.58
N LEU A 2 -16.20 11.49 5.04
CA LEU A 2 -16.20 10.81 6.36
C LEU A 2 -15.19 9.66 6.48
N ARG A 3 -14.94 8.91 5.39
CA ARG A 3 -14.01 7.77 5.35
C ARG A 3 -12.57 8.15 5.76
N MET A 4 -12.05 9.26 5.24
CA MET A 4 -10.67 9.70 5.50
C MET A 4 -10.56 10.57 6.75
N LYS A 5 -11.66 10.79 7.50
CA LYS A 5 -11.68 11.67 8.67
C LYS A 5 -10.62 11.27 9.70
N GLN A 6 -10.33 9.98 9.84
CA GLN A 6 -9.34 9.46 10.78
C GLN A 6 -7.88 9.79 10.43
N ASN A 7 -7.59 10.18 9.19
CA ASN A 7 -6.23 10.48 8.74
C ASN A 7 -5.81 11.94 9.01
N PHE A 8 -6.73 12.81 9.45
CA PHE A 8 -6.46 14.21 9.73
C PHE A 8 -6.07 14.44 11.21
N PRO A 9 -5.43 15.57 11.55
CA PRO A 9 -4.90 15.83 12.90
C PRO A 9 -5.92 15.58 14.02
N GLN A 10 -5.40 15.26 15.22
CA GLN A 10 -6.15 14.88 16.44
C GLN A 10 -6.76 13.47 16.42
N ARG A 11 -6.33 12.62 15.48
CA ARG A 11 -6.79 11.23 15.29
C ARG A 11 -5.59 10.33 14.95
N THR A 12 -5.73 9.03 15.17
CA THR A 12 -4.65 8.03 15.00
C THR A 12 -4.66 7.35 13.64
N GLY A 13 -5.66 7.57 12.79
CA GLY A 13 -5.86 6.78 11.57
C GLY A 13 -4.69 6.85 10.58
N MET A 14 -3.93 7.95 10.61
CA MET A 14 -2.71 8.03 9.82
C MET A 14 -1.60 7.11 10.36
N ASP A 15 -1.37 7.13 11.67
CA ASP A 15 -0.41 6.26 12.34
C ASP A 15 -0.80 4.79 12.19
N ASP A 16 -2.10 4.49 12.31
CA ASP A 16 -2.66 3.16 12.12
C ASP A 16 -2.40 2.65 10.68
N ASN A 17 -2.64 3.48 9.66
CA ASN A 17 -2.36 3.10 8.27
C ASN A 17 -0.87 2.80 8.03
N LEU A 18 0.03 3.62 8.57
CA LEU A 18 1.47 3.39 8.43
C LEU A 18 1.91 2.12 9.17
N ALA A 19 1.40 1.90 10.39
CA ALA A 19 1.69 0.69 11.16
C ALA A 19 1.18 -0.57 10.43
N TYR A 20 -0.06 -0.56 9.94
CA TYR A 20 -0.61 -1.69 9.18
C TYR A 20 0.11 -1.92 7.87
N MET A 21 0.48 -0.87 7.14
CA MET A 21 1.26 -0.98 5.92
C MET A 21 2.64 -1.61 6.21
N ASN A 22 3.26 -1.24 7.34
CA ASN A 22 4.53 -1.81 7.76
C ASN A 22 4.42 -3.31 8.05
N SER A 23 3.43 -3.71 8.84
CA SER A 23 3.17 -5.14 9.12
C SER A 23 2.80 -5.92 7.86
N LEU A 24 1.99 -5.33 6.98
CA LEU A 24 1.60 -5.96 5.73
C LEU A 24 2.80 -6.18 4.80
N LEU A 25 3.68 -5.18 4.67
CA LEU A 25 4.90 -5.30 3.86
C LEU A 25 5.83 -6.37 4.43
N GLN A 26 6.01 -6.41 5.76
CA GLN A 26 6.84 -7.41 6.42
C GLN A 26 6.36 -8.85 6.12
N VAL A 27 5.04 -9.08 6.07
CA VAL A 27 4.46 -10.39 5.76
C VAL A 27 4.52 -10.71 4.28
N MET A 28 4.21 -9.74 3.41
CA MET A 28 4.00 -9.98 1.99
C MET A 28 5.28 -9.90 1.14
N ASP A 29 6.28 -9.13 1.57
CA ASP A 29 7.55 -8.93 0.89
C ASP A 29 8.69 -8.63 1.90
N PRO A 30 9.13 -9.64 2.67
CA PRO A 30 10.15 -9.47 3.69
C PRO A 30 11.50 -9.00 3.13
N GLU A 31 11.84 -9.38 1.90
CA GLU A 31 13.07 -8.95 1.24
C GLU A 31 13.08 -7.42 1.03
N PHE A 32 12.00 -6.86 0.49
CA PHE A 32 11.91 -5.42 0.30
C PHE A 32 11.80 -4.66 1.63
N PHE A 33 11.08 -5.24 2.61
CA PHE A 33 11.02 -4.69 3.96
C PHE A 33 12.42 -4.56 4.58
N GLU A 34 13.21 -5.63 4.57
CA GLU A 34 14.58 -5.62 5.08
C GLU A 34 15.48 -4.66 4.30
N TYR A 35 15.32 -4.59 2.97
CA TYR A 35 16.07 -3.67 2.13
C TYR A 35 15.86 -2.22 2.56
N ILE A 36 14.60 -1.79 2.69
CA ILE A 36 14.28 -0.42 3.10
C ILE A 36 14.72 -0.18 4.55
N ALA A 37 14.56 -1.15 5.45
CA ALA A 37 14.94 -1.04 6.86
C ALA A 37 16.45 -0.82 7.13
N LYS A 38 17.34 -1.09 6.17
CA LYS A 38 18.81 -0.99 6.35
C LYS A 38 19.30 0.40 6.73
N ASP A 39 18.61 1.46 6.31
CA ASP A 39 19.01 2.84 6.56
C ASP A 39 18.57 3.39 7.94
N GLY A 40 18.03 2.52 8.82
CA GLY A 40 17.75 2.83 10.22
C GLY A 40 16.53 3.73 10.49
N ASP A 41 16.08 4.50 9.50
CA ASP A 41 14.94 5.45 9.60
C ASP A 41 13.71 5.02 8.77
N ALA A 42 13.79 3.85 8.14
CA ALA A 42 12.75 3.28 7.29
C ALA A 42 11.50 2.76 8.03
N THR A 43 11.50 2.86 9.36
CA THR A 43 10.55 2.27 10.30
C THR A 43 9.09 2.72 10.10
N HIS A 44 8.82 3.69 9.22
CA HIS A 44 7.49 4.26 9.05
C HIS A 44 6.97 4.35 7.61
N LEU A 45 7.70 3.87 6.60
CA LEU A 45 7.25 3.95 5.20
C LEU A 45 6.76 5.36 4.83
N SER A 46 7.45 6.41 5.28
CA SER A 46 6.93 7.80 5.23
C SER A 46 6.70 8.31 3.80
N PHE A 47 7.34 7.70 2.79
CA PHE A 47 7.02 7.95 1.38
C PHE A 47 5.55 7.63 1.02
N THR A 48 4.90 6.71 1.76
CA THR A 48 3.47 6.39 1.63
C THR A 48 2.55 7.40 2.33
N TYR A 49 3.11 8.34 3.11
CA TYR A 49 2.32 9.29 3.90
C TYR A 49 1.37 10.12 3.01
N ARG A 50 1.90 10.66 1.90
CA ARG A 50 1.12 11.44 0.93
C ARG A 50 -0.02 10.63 0.34
N TRP A 51 0.19 9.33 0.12
CA TRP A 51 -0.80 8.44 -0.48
C TRP A 51 -2.02 8.30 0.41
N PHE A 52 -1.84 7.99 1.69
CA PHE A 52 -2.97 7.83 2.60
C PHE A 52 -3.61 9.16 3.01
N LEU A 53 -2.82 10.25 3.14
CA LEU A 53 -3.36 11.56 3.50
C LEU A 53 -4.25 12.13 2.39
N LEU A 54 -3.83 11.99 1.13
CA LEU A 54 -4.52 12.58 -0.02
C LEU A 54 -5.33 11.56 -0.82
N ASP A 55 -5.54 10.37 -0.25
CA ASP A 55 -6.30 9.28 -0.86
C ASP A 55 -5.84 9.00 -2.30
N PHE A 56 -4.52 8.91 -2.49
CA PHE A 56 -3.80 8.69 -3.75
C PHE A 56 -4.00 9.76 -4.83
N LYS A 57 -4.72 10.87 -4.56
CA LYS A 57 -5.04 11.87 -5.59
C LYS A 57 -3.83 12.49 -6.27
N ARG A 58 -2.68 12.59 -5.58
CA ARG A 58 -1.45 13.16 -6.17
C ARG A 58 -0.69 12.17 -7.05
N GLU A 59 -1.05 10.90 -7.04
CA GLU A 59 -0.35 9.86 -7.80
C GLU A 59 -0.99 9.59 -9.16
N PHE A 60 -2.22 10.08 -9.40
CA PHE A 60 -3.00 9.73 -10.58
C PHE A 60 -3.74 10.93 -11.19
N THR A 61 -3.89 10.89 -12.50
CA THR A 61 -4.75 11.82 -13.25
C THR A 61 -6.21 11.69 -12.80
N TYR A 62 -7.07 12.67 -13.14
CA TYR A 62 -8.48 12.64 -12.72
C TYR A 62 -9.25 11.40 -13.20
N SER A 63 -9.10 11.01 -14.46
CA SER A 63 -9.77 9.82 -14.99
C SER A 63 -9.33 8.54 -14.26
N GLN A 64 -8.03 8.46 -13.98
CA GLN A 64 -7.41 7.33 -13.30
C GLN A 64 -7.83 7.22 -11.82
N ILE A 65 -7.77 8.32 -11.07
CA ILE A 65 -8.08 8.31 -9.64
C ILE A 65 -9.54 7.98 -9.35
N PHE A 66 -10.47 8.41 -10.21
CA PHE A 66 -11.89 8.07 -10.05
C PHE A 66 -12.09 6.56 -10.10
N ARG A 67 -11.44 5.87 -11.03
CA ARG A 67 -11.48 4.41 -11.09
C ARG A 67 -10.89 3.75 -9.85
N VAL A 68 -9.75 4.25 -9.36
CA VAL A 68 -9.13 3.76 -8.13
C VAL A 68 -10.09 3.90 -6.94
N TRP A 69 -10.75 5.06 -6.81
CA TRP A 69 -11.72 5.31 -5.76
C TRP A 69 -12.97 4.43 -5.87
N GLU A 70 -13.54 4.25 -7.06
CA GLU A 70 -14.66 3.35 -7.30
C GLU A 70 -14.36 1.93 -6.80
N VAL A 71 -13.16 1.42 -7.11
CA VAL A 71 -12.74 0.08 -6.67
C VAL A 71 -12.51 0.04 -5.16
N ILE A 72 -11.80 1.01 -4.57
CA ILE A 72 -11.56 1.07 -3.12
C ILE A 72 -12.89 1.12 -2.35
N TRP A 73 -13.85 1.93 -2.80
CA TRP A 73 -15.14 2.09 -2.12
C TRP A 73 -16.03 0.86 -2.27
N ALA A 74 -16.05 0.24 -3.45
CA ALA A 74 -16.75 -1.02 -3.67
C ALA A 74 -16.15 -2.15 -2.80
N ALA A 75 -14.81 -2.29 -2.80
CA ALA A 75 -14.10 -3.27 -2.00
C ALA A 75 -14.33 -3.08 -0.49
N SER A 76 -14.41 -1.82 -0.03
CA SER A 76 -14.74 -1.49 1.36
C SER A 76 -16.10 -2.01 1.82
N SER A 77 -17.04 -2.21 0.89
CA SER A 77 -18.40 -2.67 1.20
C SER A 77 -18.57 -4.18 0.99
N LEU A 78 -17.71 -4.80 0.19
CA LEU A 78 -17.87 -6.18 -0.27
C LEU A 78 -16.83 -7.15 0.28
N VAL A 79 -15.61 -6.69 0.56
CA VAL A 79 -14.47 -7.58 0.86
C VAL A 79 -13.71 -7.14 2.11
N THR A 80 -13.25 -5.89 2.17
CA THR A 80 -12.45 -5.39 3.31
C THR A 80 -12.42 -3.86 3.33
N THR A 81 -12.55 -3.27 4.53
CA THR A 81 -12.40 -1.83 4.77
C THR A 81 -10.97 -1.31 4.60
N HIS A 82 -10.00 -2.20 4.38
CA HIS A 82 -8.57 -1.90 4.31
C HIS A 82 -7.96 -2.06 2.90
N PHE A 83 -8.79 -2.08 1.85
CA PHE A 83 -8.32 -2.31 0.47
C PHE A 83 -7.25 -1.29 0.01
N HIS A 84 -7.28 -0.05 0.54
CA HIS A 84 -6.28 0.97 0.25
C HIS A 84 -4.85 0.57 0.65
N LEU A 85 -4.68 -0.30 1.66
CA LEU A 85 -3.36 -0.81 2.04
C LEU A 85 -2.80 -1.76 0.97
N PHE A 86 -3.64 -2.61 0.38
CA PHE A 86 -3.23 -3.51 -0.70
C PHE A 86 -2.94 -2.75 -1.99
N PHE A 87 -3.65 -1.64 -2.23
CA PHE A 87 -3.34 -0.74 -3.34
C PHE A 87 -1.98 -0.07 -3.16
N ALA A 88 -1.66 0.43 -1.96
CA ALA A 88 -0.33 0.96 -1.64
C ALA A 88 0.77 -0.11 -1.75
N LEU A 89 0.51 -1.33 -1.27
CA LEU A 89 1.43 -2.46 -1.42
C LEU A 89 1.69 -2.80 -2.89
N ALA A 90 0.64 -2.79 -3.72
CA ALA A 90 0.76 -3.04 -5.16
C ALA A 90 1.62 -1.97 -5.85
N MET A 91 1.48 -0.71 -5.46
CA MET A 91 2.38 0.36 -5.93
C MET A 91 3.83 0.09 -5.54
N ILE A 92 4.09 -0.41 -4.32
CA ILE A 92 5.45 -0.78 -3.89
C ILE A 92 6.01 -1.93 -4.73
N ILE A 93 5.23 -3.01 -4.87
CA ILE A 93 5.66 -4.22 -5.57
C ILE A 93 5.91 -3.95 -7.06
N ALA A 94 5.16 -3.06 -7.69
CA ALA A 94 5.35 -2.69 -9.09
C ALA A 94 6.77 -2.15 -9.39
N TYR A 95 7.41 -1.50 -8.40
CA TYR A 95 8.72 -0.87 -8.58
C TYR A 95 9.83 -1.46 -7.70
N ARG A 96 9.53 -2.50 -6.89
CA ARG A 96 10.50 -3.10 -5.96
C ARG A 96 11.83 -3.47 -6.63
N HIS A 97 11.78 -4.06 -7.83
CA HIS A 97 12.95 -4.50 -8.56
C HIS A 97 13.79 -3.31 -9.00
N ILE A 98 13.16 -2.26 -9.51
CA ILE A 98 13.85 -1.02 -9.89
C ILE A 98 14.55 -0.41 -8.67
N ILE A 99 13.89 -0.36 -7.52
CA ILE A 99 14.45 0.20 -6.28
C ILE A 99 15.66 -0.61 -5.81
N ILE A 100 15.51 -1.94 -5.69
CA ILE A 100 16.57 -2.83 -5.20
C ILE A 100 17.75 -2.90 -6.19
N ASP A 101 17.49 -3.10 -7.48
CA ASP A 101 18.52 -3.31 -8.49
C ASP A 101 19.38 -2.05 -8.69
N ASN A 102 18.78 -0.86 -8.55
CA ASN A 102 19.51 0.41 -8.61
C ASN A 102 20.12 0.83 -7.27
N ARG A 103 19.94 0.02 -6.21
CA ARG A 103 20.44 0.30 -4.85
C ARG A 103 20.00 1.67 -4.34
N MET A 104 18.75 2.05 -4.60
CA MET A 104 18.19 3.32 -4.15
C MET A 104 18.13 3.36 -2.62
N ASP A 105 18.65 4.42 -2.02
CA ASP A 105 18.49 4.69 -0.59
C ASP A 105 17.07 5.23 -0.28
N PHE A 106 16.77 5.45 0.99
CA PHE A 106 15.46 5.97 1.39
C PHE A 106 15.09 7.31 0.73
N THR A 107 16.07 8.21 0.56
CA THR A 107 15.85 9.53 -0.06
C THR A 107 15.56 9.38 -1.56
N ASP A 108 16.29 8.50 -2.22
CA ASP A 108 16.07 8.16 -3.63
C ASP A 108 14.68 7.56 -3.84
N VAL A 109 14.20 6.69 -2.95
CA VAL A 109 12.85 6.12 -3.03
C VAL A 109 11.77 7.20 -2.91
N ILE A 110 11.92 8.17 -2.00
CA ILE A 110 10.99 9.30 -1.90
C ILE A 110 10.99 10.09 -3.22
N LYS A 111 12.17 10.41 -3.75
CA LYS A 111 12.32 11.14 -5.01
C LYS A 111 11.71 10.38 -6.19
N PHE A 112 11.97 9.07 -6.27
CA PHE A 112 11.44 8.18 -7.29
C PHE A 112 9.91 8.21 -7.33
N TYR A 113 9.24 8.00 -6.19
CA TYR A 113 7.77 8.03 -6.15
C TYR A 113 7.20 9.43 -6.41
N ASN A 114 7.91 10.49 -6.04
CA ASN A 114 7.52 11.86 -6.40
C ASN A 114 7.56 12.09 -7.92
N GLU A 115 8.58 11.57 -8.61
CA GLU A 115 8.74 11.70 -10.06
C GLU A 115 7.81 10.76 -10.85
N MET A 116 7.32 9.68 -10.23
CA MET A 116 6.38 8.73 -10.82
C MET A 116 4.92 9.16 -10.73
N ALA A 117 4.60 10.25 -10.04
CA ALA A 117 3.26 10.80 -9.98
C ALA A 117 2.64 10.93 -11.38
N GLU A 118 1.41 10.44 -11.54
CA GLU A 118 0.62 10.39 -12.76
C GLU A 118 1.18 9.48 -13.88
N ARG A 119 2.26 8.72 -13.62
CA ARG A 119 2.90 7.81 -14.60
C ARG A 119 2.65 6.33 -14.31
N HIS A 120 1.94 6.03 -13.24
CA HIS A 120 1.63 4.67 -12.82
C HIS A 120 0.57 4.01 -13.73
N ASN A 121 0.75 2.72 -14.05
CA ASN A 121 -0.29 1.94 -14.72
C ASN A 121 -1.37 1.51 -13.72
N VAL A 122 -2.52 2.18 -13.75
CA VAL A 122 -3.64 1.94 -12.82
C VAL A 122 -4.19 0.53 -12.91
N ASP A 123 -4.35 -0.01 -14.11
CA ASP A 123 -4.97 -1.32 -14.32
C ASP A 123 -4.11 -2.42 -13.70
N GLU A 124 -2.80 -2.38 -13.97
CA GLU A 124 -1.83 -3.31 -13.38
C GLU A 124 -1.79 -3.22 -11.85
N ILE A 125 -1.83 -2.00 -11.29
CA ILE A 125 -1.80 -1.81 -9.83
C ILE A 125 -3.09 -2.32 -9.19
N LEU A 126 -4.26 -2.07 -9.78
CA LEU A 126 -5.54 -2.56 -9.25
C LEU A 126 -5.63 -4.09 -9.29
N ASP A 127 -5.17 -4.71 -10.38
CA ASP A 127 -5.15 -6.16 -10.49
C ASP A 127 -4.14 -6.79 -9.53
N SER A 128 -2.96 -6.20 -9.38
CA SER A 128 -1.97 -6.60 -8.37
C SER A 128 -2.52 -6.47 -6.94
N ALA A 129 -3.20 -5.37 -6.61
CA ALA A 129 -3.81 -5.16 -5.30
C ALA A 129 -4.85 -6.25 -4.97
N ARG A 130 -5.69 -6.62 -5.95
CA ARG A 130 -6.65 -7.72 -5.79
C ARG A 130 -5.94 -9.06 -5.52
N ASN A 131 -4.88 -9.35 -6.27
CA ASN A 131 -4.11 -10.58 -6.12
C ASN A 131 -3.40 -10.66 -4.76
N LEU A 132 -2.85 -9.54 -4.27
CA LEU A 132 -2.19 -9.47 -2.96
C LEU A 132 -3.16 -9.71 -1.81
N LEU A 133 -4.38 -9.15 -1.89
CA LEU A 133 -5.44 -9.45 -0.92
C LEU A 133 -5.81 -10.94 -0.94
N GLY A 134 -6.02 -11.51 -2.13
CA GLY A 134 -6.31 -12.94 -2.27
C GLY A 134 -5.20 -13.83 -1.69
N ARG A 135 -3.93 -13.48 -1.93
CA ARG A 135 -2.79 -14.20 -1.35
C ARG A 135 -2.79 -14.16 0.18
N LEU A 136 -3.06 -13.00 0.79
CA LEU A 136 -3.14 -12.92 2.24
C LEU A 136 -4.31 -13.74 2.80
N GLN A 137 -5.47 -13.71 2.13
CA GLN A 137 -6.62 -14.54 2.51
C GLN A 137 -6.28 -16.04 2.47
N LEU A 138 -5.57 -16.49 1.43
CA LEU A 138 -5.11 -17.88 1.35
C LEU A 138 -4.16 -18.24 2.49
N ILE A 139 -3.17 -17.40 2.80
CA ILE A 139 -2.26 -17.63 3.93
C ILE A 139 -3.03 -17.73 5.25
N ILE A 140 -4.00 -16.85 5.48
CA ILE A 140 -4.83 -16.90 6.70
C ILE A 140 -5.64 -18.20 6.75
N MET A 141 -6.25 -18.61 5.65
CA MET A 141 -7.01 -19.87 5.57
C MET A 141 -6.14 -21.11 5.82
N GLU A 142 -4.89 -21.12 5.36
CA GLU A 142 -3.94 -22.21 5.62
C GLU A 142 -3.50 -22.29 7.10
N LEU A 143 -3.49 -21.15 7.79
CA LEU A 143 -3.11 -21.05 9.20
C LEU A 143 -4.29 -21.29 10.16
N GLU A 144 -5.53 -21.23 9.68
CA GLU A 144 -6.70 -21.61 10.49
C GLU A 144 -6.63 -23.11 10.79
N PRO A 145 -6.63 -23.53 12.08
CA PRO A 145 -6.59 -24.94 12.41
C PRO A 145 -7.82 -25.62 11.83
N ILE A 146 -7.63 -26.78 11.19
CA ILE A 146 -8.72 -27.65 10.74
C ILE A 146 -9.60 -27.87 11.97
N LYS A 147 -10.81 -27.31 11.97
CA LYS A 147 -11.83 -27.66 12.95
C LYS A 147 -12.15 -29.13 12.71
N ASN A 148 -11.56 -30.00 13.53
CA ASN A 148 -12.00 -31.38 13.62
C ASN A 148 -13.38 -31.33 14.29
N ASP A 149 -14.43 -31.40 13.48
CA ASP A 149 -15.79 -31.71 13.93
C ASP A 149 -15.87 -33.13 14.53
#